data_AF-A0A925JT96-F1
#
_entry.id   AF-A0A925JT96-F1
#
_cell.length_a   1.000
_cell.length_b   1.000
_cell.length_c   1.000
_cell.angle_alpha   90.00
_cell.angle_beta   90.00
_cell.angle_gamma   90.00
#
_symmetry.space_group_name_H-M   'P 1'
#
loop_
_entity.id
_entity.type
_entity.pdbx_description
1 polymer ?
#
loop_
_entity_poly.entity_id
_entity_poly.type
_entity_poly.pdbx_seq_one_letter_code
_entity_poly.pdbx_strand_id
1 'polypeptide(L)'
;VVSCGIFFSWNLPYWILVGFLSGFVSLIPYVGLPLAMLPAMVSSLMMYDAITPYVVICLEVGLLHLLALNLLYPAVVGARVHLNPLVVTVALMFWGTIWGGIGLLLAIPMTAAVKAYLDNTDSMQGYGKLLGDQSASPHYETVET
;
A
#
# COMPACT_ATOMS: atom_id res chain seq x y z
N VAL A 1 -0.14 5.95 -16.99
CA VAL A 1 -0.17 7.16 -17.85
C VAL A 1 0.97 8.11 -17.50
N VAL A 2 1.08 8.57 -16.25
CA VAL A 2 2.16 9.48 -15.83
C VAL A 2 3.55 8.92 -16.13
N SER A 3 3.83 7.67 -15.74
CA SER A 3 5.11 7.01 -16.06
C SER A 3 5.37 6.84 -17.55
N CYS A 4 4.36 6.54 -18.35
CA CYS A 4 4.50 6.50 -19.81
C CYS A 4 4.94 7.88 -20.36
N GLY A 5 4.36 8.97 -19.87
CA GLY A 5 4.68 10.33 -20.31
C GLY A 5 6.09 10.78 -19.91
N ILE A 6 6.55 10.36 -18.73
CA ILE A 6 7.90 10.68 -18.25
C ILE A 6 8.94 9.87 -19.04
N PHE A 7 8.73 8.56 -19.23
CA PHE A 7 9.63 7.74 -20.04
C PHE A 7 9.65 8.14 -21.52
N PHE A 8 8.52 8.61 -22.06
CA PHE A 8 8.46 9.20 -23.41
C PHE A 8 9.36 10.44 -23.53
N SER A 9 9.32 11.34 -22.54
CA SER A 9 10.13 12.57 -22.55
C SER A 9 11.63 12.29 -22.56
N TRP A 10 12.04 11.14 -22.03
CA TRP A 10 13.43 10.70 -21.99
C TRP A 10 13.84 9.84 -23.19
N ASN A 11 12.92 9.52 -24.12
CA ASN A 11 13.15 8.61 -25.24
C ASN A 11 13.54 7.18 -24.83
N LEU A 12 12.94 6.68 -23.73
CA LEU A 12 13.17 5.31 -23.27
C LEU A 12 12.59 4.30 -24.28
N PRO A 13 13.30 3.21 -24.62
CA PRO A 13 12.78 2.19 -25.54
C PRO A 13 11.53 1.52 -24.94
N TYR A 14 10.53 1.26 -25.77
CA TYR A 14 9.26 0.65 -25.36
C TYR A 14 8.55 1.40 -24.22
N TRP A 15 8.70 2.74 -24.14
CA TRP A 15 8.13 3.61 -23.09
C TRP A 15 6.64 3.36 -22.79
N ILE A 16 5.85 2.96 -23.80
CA ILE A 16 4.43 2.62 -23.61
C ILE A 16 4.27 1.37 -22.73
N LEU A 17 5.02 0.31 -23.04
CA LEU A 17 4.98 -0.99 -22.36
C LEU A 17 5.61 -0.89 -20.99
N VAL A 18 6.82 -0.33 -20.93
CA VAL A 18 7.60 -0.15 -19.70
C VAL A 18 6.87 0.78 -18.74
N GLY A 19 6.34 1.91 -19.22
CA GLY A 19 5.60 2.87 -18.40
C GLY A 19 4.26 2.33 -17.91
N PHE A 20 3.55 1.54 -18.74
CA PHE A 20 2.32 0.89 -18.31
C PHE A 20 2.59 -0.17 -17.25
N LEU A 21 3.56 -1.05 -17.49
CA LEU A 21 3.92 -2.12 -16.56
C LEU A 21 4.43 -1.55 -15.23
N SER A 22 5.33 -0.56 -15.29
CA SER A 22 5.85 0.13 -14.11
C SER A 22 4.71 0.80 -13.32
N GLY A 23 3.86 1.58 -13.98
CA GLY A 23 2.74 2.26 -13.33
C GLY A 23 1.72 1.29 -12.72
N PHE A 24 1.42 0.19 -13.42
CA PHE A 24 0.46 -0.82 -12.94
C PHE A 24 1.00 -1.58 -11.72
N VAL A 25 2.25 -2.05 -11.79
CA VAL A 25 2.87 -2.81 -10.71
C VAL A 25 3.12 -1.94 -9.48
N SER A 26 3.40 -0.64 -9.66
CA SER A 26 3.56 0.32 -8.57
C SER A 26 2.31 0.50 -7.70
N LEU A 27 1.14 0.06 -8.18
CA LEU A 27 -0.08 0.03 -7.37
C LEU A 27 0.00 -0.98 -6.23
N ILE A 28 0.84 -2.01 -6.30
CA ILE A 28 0.93 -3.04 -5.25
C ILE A 28 1.76 -2.50 -4.08
N PRO A 29 1.22 -2.39 -2.85
CA PRO A 29 1.98 -1.92 -1.70
C PRO A 29 3.15 -2.86 -1.38
N TYR A 30 4.27 -2.28 -0.92
CA TYR A 30 5.51 -2.96 -0.51
C TYR A 30 6.28 -3.69 -1.63
N VAL A 31 5.60 -4.45 -2.48
CA VAL A 31 6.21 -5.26 -3.54
C VAL A 31 6.24 -4.51 -4.87
N GLY A 32 5.29 -3.59 -5.08
CA GLY A 32 5.13 -2.87 -6.32
C GLY A 32 6.29 -1.95 -6.65
N LEU A 33 6.91 -1.30 -5.67
CA LEU A 33 8.03 -0.38 -5.93
C LEU A 33 9.24 -1.05 -6.61
N PRO A 34 9.86 -2.10 -6.04
CA PRO A 34 11.01 -2.74 -6.68
C PRO A 34 10.63 -3.39 -8.02
N LEU A 35 9.45 -4.01 -8.10
CA LEU A 35 8.99 -4.64 -9.33
C LEU A 35 8.64 -3.62 -10.44
N ALA A 36 8.15 -2.44 -10.07
CA ALA A 36 7.84 -1.36 -11.01
C ALA A 36 9.11 -0.73 -11.59
N MET A 37 10.21 -0.70 -10.83
CA MET A 37 11.48 -0.18 -11.32
C MET A 37 12.15 -1.12 -12.32
N LEU A 38 12.00 -2.44 -12.16
CA LEU A 38 12.72 -3.45 -12.96
C LEU A 38 12.59 -3.26 -14.49
N PRO A 39 11.38 -3.15 -15.09
CA PRO A 39 11.25 -2.98 -16.53
C PRO A 39 11.95 -1.73 -17.05
N ALA A 40 11.85 -0.62 -16.29
CA ALA A 40 12.46 0.65 -16.67
C ALA A 40 13.99 0.59 -16.55
N MET A 41 14.52 0.00 -15.48
CA MET A 41 15.97 -0.18 -15.31
C MET A 41 16.57 -1.07 -16.40
N VAL A 42 15.92 -2.20 -16.71
CA VAL A 42 16.36 -3.10 -17.79
C VAL A 42 16.33 -2.40 -19.15
N SER A 43 15.28 -1.63 -19.43
CA SER A 43 15.19 -0.88 -20.69
C SER A 43 16.26 0.23 -20.81
N SER A 44 16.62 0.86 -19.69
CA SER A 44 17.65 1.90 -19.64
C SER A 44 19.06 1.35 -19.86
N LEU A 45 19.35 0.15 -19.35
CA LEU A 45 20.64 -0.54 -19.52
C LEU A 45 20.99 -0.77 -20.99
N MET A 46 20.00 -0.90 -21.87
CA MET A 46 20.23 -1.15 -23.28
C MET A 46 20.52 0.11 -24.10
N MET A 47 20.30 1.30 -23.54
CA MET A 47 20.29 2.56 -24.28
C MET A 47 21.25 3.61 -23.72
N TYR A 48 21.51 3.60 -22.41
CA TYR A 48 22.28 4.64 -21.74
C TYR A 48 23.42 4.07 -20.89
N ASP A 49 24.62 4.59 -21.12
CA ASP A 49 25.82 4.32 -20.29
C ASP A 49 25.95 5.29 -19.09
N ALA A 50 25.06 6.28 -18.98
CA ALA A 50 25.08 7.28 -17.94
C ALA A 50 24.23 6.88 -16.72
N ILE A 51 24.61 7.36 -15.52
CA ILE A 51 23.85 7.11 -14.28
C ILE A 51 22.53 7.90 -14.20
N THR A 52 22.43 9.01 -14.94
CA THR A 52 21.29 9.93 -14.93
C THR A 52 19.92 9.26 -15.11
N PRO A 53 19.67 8.43 -16.15
CA PRO A 53 18.38 7.79 -16.34
C PRO A 53 17.97 6.87 -15.19
N TYR A 54 18.91 6.21 -14.52
CA TYR A 54 18.61 5.38 -13.35
C TYR A 54 18.12 6.21 -12.17
N VAL A 55 18.75 7.36 -11.93
CA VAL A 55 18.32 8.31 -10.88
C VAL A 55 16.92 8.83 -11.19
N VAL A 56 16.64 9.16 -12.45
CA VAL A 56 15.32 9.62 -12.90
C VAL A 56 14.26 8.54 -12.69
N ILE A 57 14.52 7.30 -13.09
CA ILE A 57 13.59 6.17 -12.88
C ILE A 57 13.32 5.97 -11.40
N CYS A 58 14.36 5.94 -10.56
CA CYS A 58 14.22 5.76 -9.12
C CYS A 58 13.39 6.89 -8.48
N LEU A 59 13.67 8.14 -8.84
CA LEU A 59 12.95 9.31 -8.32
C LEU A 59 11.50 9.30 -8.78
N GLU A 60 11.26 9.09 -10.07
CA GLU A 60 9.92 9.09 -10.63
C GLU A 60 9.04 7.99 -10.04
N VAL A 61 9.47 6.73 -10.17
CA VAL A 61 8.70 5.58 -9.73
C VAL A 61 8.54 5.62 -8.20
N GLY A 62 9.58 6.04 -7.48
CA GLY A 62 9.54 6.25 -6.03
C GLY A 62 8.54 7.33 -5.61
N LEU A 63 8.59 8.50 -6.23
CA LEU A 63 7.67 9.59 -5.91
C LEU A 63 6.22 9.21 -6.24
N LEU A 64 5.98 8.60 -7.40
CA LEU A 64 4.64 8.15 -7.77
C LEU A 64 4.12 7.08 -6.80
N HIS A 65 4.97 6.14 -6.37
CA HIS A 65 4.59 5.13 -5.39
C HIS A 65 4.29 5.74 -4.02
N LEU A 66 5.10 6.69 -3.56
CA LEU A 66 4.86 7.38 -2.29
C LEU A 66 3.60 8.24 -2.33
N LEU A 67 3.34 8.94 -3.44
CA LEU A 67 2.08 9.66 -3.66
C LEU A 67 0.90 8.69 -3.67
N ALA A 68 1.06 7.52 -4.29
CA ALA A 68 0.04 6.49 -4.28
C ALA A 68 -0.27 6.04 -2.84
N LEU A 69 0.75 5.64 -2.08
CA LEU A 69 0.60 5.14 -0.71
C LEU A 69 0.10 6.19 0.29
N ASN A 70 0.54 7.44 0.17
CA ASN A 70 0.23 8.48 1.16
C ASN A 70 -1.03 9.29 0.84
N LEU A 71 -1.44 9.39 -0.43
CA LEU A 71 -2.56 10.23 -0.84
C LEU A 71 -3.70 9.41 -1.45
N LEU A 72 -3.41 8.64 -2.51
CA LEU A 72 -4.43 7.86 -3.22
C LEU A 72 -5.05 6.80 -2.31
N TYR A 73 -4.22 6.01 -1.62
CA TYR A 73 -4.71 4.96 -0.74
C TYR A 73 -5.62 5.54 0.35
N PRO A 74 -5.18 6.45 1.24
CA PRO A 74 -6.04 7.01 2.28
C PRO A 74 -7.31 7.69 1.72
N ALA A 75 -7.22 8.35 0.57
CA ALA A 75 -8.37 8.97 -0.07
C ALA A 75 -9.41 7.96 -0.56
N VAL A 76 -8.99 6.76 -1.01
CA VAL A 76 -9.88 5.72 -1.51
C VAL A 76 -10.39 4.81 -0.39
N VAL A 77 -9.50 4.35 0.51
CA VAL A 77 -9.86 3.39 1.57
C VAL A 77 -10.35 4.04 2.87
N GLY A 78 -10.25 5.37 3.01
CA GLY A 78 -10.87 6.16 4.08
C GLY A 78 -11.04 5.43 5.41
N ALA A 79 -9.97 5.22 6.19
CA ALA A 79 -10.14 4.43 7.40
C ALA A 79 -9.24 4.84 8.57
N ARG A 80 -9.90 5.08 9.71
CA ARG A 80 -9.36 4.94 11.07
C ARG A 80 -9.84 3.59 11.60
N VAL A 81 -9.13 2.51 11.29
CA VAL A 81 -9.44 1.18 11.86
C VAL A 81 -8.71 1.05 13.20
N HIS A 82 -9.44 1.21 14.29
CA HIS A 82 -8.91 0.96 15.64
C HIS A 82 -8.96 -0.56 15.90
N LEU A 83 -7.80 -1.19 16.06
CA LEU A 83 -7.65 -2.61 16.38
C LEU A 83 -7.28 -2.78 17.85
N ASN A 84 -7.86 -3.78 18.51
CA ASN A 84 -7.49 -4.15 19.87
C ASN A 84 -6.03 -4.67 19.92
N PRO A 85 -5.19 -4.27 20.90
CA PRO A 85 -3.82 -4.78 21.06
C PRO A 85 -3.67 -6.31 21.05
N LEU A 86 -4.67 -7.04 21.58
CA LEU A 86 -4.69 -8.51 21.53
C LEU A 86 -4.76 -9.02 20.09
N VAL A 87 -5.63 -8.40 19.28
CA VAL A 87 -5.83 -8.76 17.87
C VAL A 87 -4.57 -8.49 17.07
N VAL A 88 -3.87 -7.39 17.36
CA VAL A 88 -2.58 -7.08 16.74
C VAL A 88 -1.54 -8.16 17.07
N THR A 89 -1.45 -8.57 18.33
CA THR A 89 -0.52 -9.64 18.75
C THR A 89 -0.83 -10.97 18.05
N VAL A 90 -2.10 -11.37 18.03
CA VAL A 90 -2.54 -12.60 17.35
C VAL A 90 -2.29 -12.52 15.85
N ALA A 91 -2.57 -11.38 15.22
CA ALA A 91 -2.29 -11.14 13.82
C ALA A 91 -0.80 -11.26 13.50
N LEU A 92 0.09 -10.70 14.34
CA LEU A 92 1.53 -10.81 14.16
C LEU A 92 1.98 -12.28 14.24
N MET A 93 1.45 -13.06 15.19
CA MET A 93 1.76 -14.48 15.30
C MET A 93 1.23 -15.27 14.07
N PHE A 94 -0.01 -15.00 13.66
CA PHE A 94 -0.63 -15.69 12.53
C PHE A 94 0.06 -15.35 11.20
N TRP A 95 0.15 -14.08 10.84
CA TRP A 95 0.76 -13.67 9.58
C TRP A 95 2.27 -13.92 9.57
N GLY A 96 2.95 -13.74 10.71
CA GLY A 96 4.36 -14.05 10.87
C GLY A 96 4.68 -15.53 10.66
N THR A 97 3.78 -16.45 11.01
CA THR A 97 3.99 -17.90 10.76
C THR A 97 3.74 -18.30 9.31
N ILE A 98 2.83 -17.63 8.59
CA ILE A 98 2.53 -17.95 7.19
C ILE A 98 3.66 -17.48 6.25
N TRP A 99 4.12 -16.23 6.39
CA TRP A 99 5.07 -15.61 5.45
C TRP A 99 6.39 -15.14 6.09
N GLY A 100 6.63 -15.44 7.36
CA GLY A 100 7.85 -15.00 8.08
C GLY A 100 7.88 -13.49 8.29
N GLY A 101 9.04 -12.88 8.04
CA GLY A 101 9.28 -11.44 8.26
C GLY A 101 8.36 -10.52 7.45
N ILE A 102 8.02 -10.89 6.21
CA ILE A 102 7.09 -10.12 5.36
C ILE A 102 5.68 -10.13 5.99
N GLY A 103 5.27 -11.27 6.55
CA GLY A 103 4.00 -11.41 7.24
C GLY A 103 3.88 -10.51 8.47
N LEU A 104 4.98 -10.33 9.21
CA LEU A 104 5.01 -9.40 10.36
C LEU A 104 4.82 -7.94 9.93
N LEU A 105 5.46 -7.51 8.84
CA LEU A 105 5.31 -6.14 8.31
C LEU A 105 3.88 -5.86 7.83
N LEU A 106 3.23 -6.87 7.25
CA LEU A 106 1.88 -6.74 6.67
C LEU A 106 0.75 -7.05 7.65
N ALA A 107 1.05 -7.55 8.84
CA ALA A 107 0.04 -8.07 9.77
C ALA A 107 -1.05 -7.04 10.11
N ILE A 108 -0.64 -5.79 10.39
CA ILE A 108 -1.54 -4.71 10.77
C ILE A 108 -2.46 -4.30 9.61
N PRO A 109 -1.95 -3.89 8.43
CA PRO A 109 -2.82 -3.46 7.33
C PRO A 109 -3.72 -4.59 6.82
N MET A 110 -3.26 -5.85 6.79
CA MET A 110 -4.11 -6.96 6.36
C MET A 110 -5.23 -7.25 7.36
N THR A 111 -4.92 -7.22 8.66
CA THR A 111 -5.94 -7.44 9.69
C THR A 111 -6.95 -6.28 9.73
N ALA A 112 -6.47 -5.04 9.50
CA ALA A 112 -7.35 -3.89 9.36
C ALA A 112 -8.28 -4.01 8.14
N ALA A 113 -7.78 -4.52 7.01
CA ALA A 113 -8.61 -4.76 5.81
C ALA A 113 -9.68 -5.84 6.06
N VAL A 114 -9.32 -6.94 6.73
CA VAL A 114 -10.29 -7.98 7.14
C VAL A 114 -11.36 -7.39 8.05
N LYS A 115 -10.97 -6.61 9.06
CA LYS A 115 -11.93 -5.93 9.94
C LYS A 115 -12.85 -4.97 9.16
N ALA A 116 -12.29 -4.15 8.27
CA ALA A 116 -13.06 -3.21 7.46
C ALA A 116 -14.10 -3.93 6.59
N TYR A 117 -13.77 -5.10 6.04
CA TYR A 117 -14.70 -5.94 5.30
C TYR A 117 -15.83 -6.50 6.19
N LEU A 118 -15.48 -6.98 7.40
CA LEU A 118 -16.47 -7.48 8.36
C LEU A 118 -17.43 -6.38 8.85
N ASP A 119 -16.91 -5.18 9.06
CA ASP A 119 -17.70 -4.01 9.48
C ASP A 119 -18.69 -3.56 8.39
N ASN A 120 -18.34 -3.75 7.11
CA ASN A 120 -19.21 -3.40 5.98
C ASN A 120 -20.36 -4.39 5.74
N THR A 121 -20.30 -5.60 6.32
CA THR A 121 -21.31 -6.65 6.11
C THR A 121 -22.25 -6.74 7.31
N ASP A 122 -23.54 -6.39 7.14
CA ASP A 122 -24.54 -6.33 8.21
C ASP A 122 -24.68 -7.62 9.05
N SER A 123 -24.49 -8.79 8.42
CA SER A 123 -24.53 -10.09 9.11
C SER A 123 -23.29 -10.39 9.97
N MET A 124 -22.15 -9.71 9.76
CA MET A 124 -20.86 -10.05 10.39
C MET A 124 -20.25 -8.92 11.25
N GLN A 125 -20.97 -7.81 11.44
CA GLN A 125 -20.57 -6.72 12.32
C GLN A 125 -20.25 -7.16 13.76
N GLY A 126 -20.86 -8.25 14.24
CA GLY A 126 -20.56 -8.83 15.56
C GLY A 126 -19.10 -9.24 15.71
N TYR A 127 -18.51 -9.87 14.69
CA TYR A 127 -17.10 -10.27 14.70
C TYR A 127 -16.18 -9.06 14.51
N GLY A 128 -16.56 -8.08 13.68
CA GLY A 128 -15.83 -6.83 13.51
C GLY A 128 -15.68 -6.03 14.82
N LYS A 129 -16.75 -5.99 15.63
CA LYS A 129 -16.73 -5.38 16.98
C LYS A 129 -15.79 -6.07 17.97
N LEU A 130 -15.62 -7.38 17.89
CA LEU A 130 -14.66 -8.11 18.74
C LEU A 130 -13.21 -7.78 18.37
N LEU A 131 -12.96 -7.48 17.09
CA LEU A 131 -11.64 -7.11 16.61
C LEU A 131 -11.27 -5.65 16.90
N GLY A 132 -12.27 -4.80 17.14
CA GLY A 132 -12.11 -3.40 17.51
C GLY A 132 -11.88 -3.19 19.01
N ASP A 133 -11.31 -2.03 19.36
CA ASP A 133 -11.19 -1.61 20.75
C ASP A 133 -12.53 -1.02 21.25
N GLN A 134 -13.07 -1.58 22.34
CA GLN A 134 -14.29 -1.11 23.01
C GLN A 134 -14.07 0.13 23.89
N SER A 135 -12.82 0.57 24.04
CA SER A 135 -12.43 1.69 24.92
C SER A 135 -12.68 3.07 24.31
N ALA A 136 -13.06 3.16 23.03
CA ALA A 136 -13.48 4.40 22.37
C ALA A 136 -15.02 4.56 22.39
N SER A 137 -15.64 4.34 23.55
CA SER A 137 -16.93 4.95 23.84
C SER A 137 -16.64 6.42 24.18
N PRO A 138 -17.14 7.42 23.44
CA PRO A 138 -17.26 8.75 24.02
C PRO A 138 -18.21 8.57 25.19
N HIS A 139 -17.65 8.65 26.39
CA HIS A 139 -18.41 8.85 27.61
C HIS A 139 -19.18 10.15 27.39
N TYR A 140 -20.41 10.07 26.86
CA TYR A 140 -21.44 11.03 27.18
C TYR A 140 -21.69 10.82 28.66
N GLU A 141 -20.85 11.42 29.49
CA GLU A 141 -21.29 11.95 30.75
C GLU A 141 -22.50 12.81 30.38
N THR A 142 -23.66 12.23 30.62
CA THR A 142 -24.87 12.95 30.98
C THR A 142 -24.45 13.98 32.02
N VAL A 143 -24.16 15.19 31.56
CA VAL A 143 -24.35 16.39 32.39
C VAL A 143 -25.87 16.52 32.53
N GLU A 144 -26.44 15.61 33.33
CA GLU A 144 -27.76 15.79 33.91
C GLU A 144 -27.63 16.84 35.01
N THR A 145 -28.47 17.87 34.85
CA THR A 145 -28.98 18.84 35.84
C THR A 145 -28.03 19.86 36.45
#